data_AF-A0AAX6DP03-F1
#
_entry.id   AF-A0AAX6DP03-F1
#
_cell.length_a   1.000
_cell.length_b   1.000
_cell.length_c   1.000
_cell.angle_alpha   90.00
_cell.angle_beta   90.00
_cell.angle_gamma   90.00
#
_symmetry.space_group_name_H-M   'P 1'
#
loop_
_entity.id
_entity.type
_entity.pdbx_description
1 polymer ?
#
loop_
_entity_poly.entity_id
_entity_poly.type
_entity_poly.pdbx_seq_one_letter_code
_entity_poly.pdbx_strand_id
1 'polypeptide(L)'
;MASLVKRPHDAMVKVVLASLERNILPDALVRRLTRTFLASRRRLGYLPCAHLQLSDLLRFKQSLEDMPIAMETDKAKSQHYELPTSFFKLVLGENLKYSSCYFLDNSSTLEDAEIAMFEQYCEKAQLKDGQTILDIGCGWGSLPCI
;
A
#
# COMPACT_ATOMS: atom_id res chain seq x y z
N MET A 1 -3.79 27.48 -23.64
CA MET A 1 -4.02 27.73 -22.19
C MET A 1 -3.56 26.56 -21.30
N ALA A 2 -3.83 25.29 -21.65
CA ALA A 2 -3.40 24.12 -20.85
C ALA A 2 -1.87 23.81 -20.85
N SER A 3 -1.11 24.31 -21.83
CA SER A 3 0.34 24.01 -21.95
C SER A 3 1.25 24.95 -21.16
N LEU A 4 0.82 26.18 -20.85
CA LEU A 4 1.64 27.17 -20.13
C LEU A 4 1.71 26.88 -18.62
N VAL A 5 0.69 26.26 -18.03
CA VAL A 5 0.64 25.92 -16.60
C VAL A 5 1.33 24.57 -16.30
N LYS A 6 1.40 23.65 -17.28
CA LYS A 6 2.07 22.34 -17.11
C LYS A 6 3.57 22.46 -16.85
N ARG A 7 4.28 23.32 -17.60
CA ARG A 7 5.74 23.48 -17.48
C ARG A 7 6.22 23.91 -16.09
N PRO A 8 5.65 24.94 -15.43
CA PRO A 8 6.07 25.32 -14.08
C PRO A 8 5.67 24.28 -13.03
N HIS A 9 4.51 23.63 -13.19
CA HIS A 9 4.08 22.53 -12.32
C HIS A 9 5.07 21.35 -12.39
N ASP A 10 5.45 20.91 -13.59
CA ASP A 10 6.34 19.78 -13.78
C ASP A 10 7.76 20.07 -13.28
N ALA A 11 8.23 21.31 -13.45
CA ALA A 11 9.50 21.76 -12.88
C ALA A 11 9.47 21.76 -11.34
N MET A 12 8.39 22.25 -10.73
CA MET A 12 8.20 22.21 -9.29
C MET A 12 8.19 20.77 -8.76
N VAL A 13 7.45 19.86 -9.41
CA VAL A 13 7.40 18.43 -9.04
C VAL A 13 8.80 17.82 -9.08
N LYS A 14 9.58 18.06 -10.14
CA LYS A 14 10.96 17.55 -10.23
C LYS A 14 11.86 18.05 -9.10
N VAL A 15 11.75 19.33 -8.75
CA VAL A 15 12.55 19.91 -7.65
C VAL A 15 12.17 19.29 -6.31
N VAL A 16 10.88 19.11 -6.05
CA VAL A 16 10.41 18.48 -4.81
C VAL A 16 10.86 17.02 -4.72
N LEU A 17 10.73 16.26 -5.81
CA LEU A 17 11.20 14.86 -5.88
C LEU A 17 12.71 14.76 -5.64
N ALA A 18 13.52 15.59 -6.32
CA ALA A 18 14.96 15.62 -6.11
C ALA A 18 15.34 16.00 -4.66
N SER A 19 14.52 16.84 -4.01
CA SER A 19 14.74 17.22 -2.60
C SER A 19 14.38 16.08 -1.63
N LEU A 20 13.36 15.27 -1.96
CA LEU A 20 13.00 14.06 -1.21
C LEU A 20 14.07 12.98 -1.35
N GLU A 21 14.54 12.72 -2.57
CA GLU A 21 15.60 11.72 -2.86
C GLU A 21 16.91 12.03 -2.12
N ARG A 22 17.21 13.32 -1.93
CA ARG A 22 18.40 13.78 -1.20
C ARG A 22 18.18 13.92 0.32
N ASN A 23 17.01 13.53 0.83
CA ASN A 23 16.63 13.65 2.24
C ASN A 23 16.82 15.08 2.81
N ILE A 24 16.52 16.10 2.01
CA ILE A 24 16.70 17.51 2.39
C ILE A 24 15.47 18.03 3.16
N LEU A 25 14.30 17.45 2.92
CA LEU A 25 13.04 17.93 3.49
C LEU A 25 12.81 17.32 4.89
N PRO A 26 12.50 18.14 5.92
CA PRO A 26 12.16 17.63 7.24
C PRO A 26 10.92 16.73 7.23
N ASP A 27 10.93 15.70 8.07
CA ASP A 27 9.82 14.75 8.26
C ASP A 27 8.46 15.43 8.48
N ALA A 28 8.42 16.47 9.30
CA ALA A 28 7.20 17.23 9.59
C ALA A 28 6.61 17.87 8.32
N LEU A 29 7.48 18.35 7.43
CA LEU A 29 7.07 18.94 6.15
C LEU A 29 6.56 17.86 5.20
N VAL A 30 7.29 16.74 5.06
CA VAL A 30 6.87 15.60 4.24
C VAL A 30 5.49 15.11 4.69
N ARG A 31 5.29 14.88 5.99
CA ARG A 31 3.99 14.47 6.56
C ARG A 31 2.89 15.49 6.30
N ARG A 32 3.16 16.79 6.39
CA ARG A 32 2.17 17.85 6.10
C ARG A 32 1.76 17.83 4.64
N LEU A 33 2.71 17.75 3.72
CA LEU A 33 2.44 17.69 2.28
C LEU A 33 1.64 16.45 1.92
N THR A 34 2.04 15.27 2.41
CA THR A 34 1.30 14.01 2.22
C THR A 34 -0.15 14.14 2.70
N ARG A 35 -0.39 14.71 3.89
CA ARG A 35 -1.77 14.96 4.39
C ARG A 35 -2.56 15.90 3.48
N THR A 36 -1.93 16.91 2.89
CA THR A 36 -2.59 17.80 1.92
C THR A 36 -2.99 17.06 0.65
N PHE A 37 -2.12 16.21 0.10
CA PHE A 37 -2.44 15.37 -1.06
C PHE A 37 -3.56 14.38 -0.76
N LEU A 38 -3.50 13.70 0.39
CA LEU A 38 -4.57 12.80 0.84
C LEU A 38 -5.89 13.53 1.03
N ALA A 39 -5.89 14.74 1.61
CA ALA A 39 -7.09 15.55 1.76
C ALA A 39 -7.67 16.00 0.40
N SER A 40 -6.81 16.34 -0.57
CA SER A 40 -7.23 16.64 -1.94
C SER A 40 -7.85 15.42 -2.61
N ARG A 41 -7.21 14.26 -2.54
CA ARG A 41 -7.73 13.00 -3.07
C ARG A 41 -9.07 12.63 -2.43
N ARG A 42 -9.19 12.82 -1.11
CA ARG A 42 -10.43 12.61 -0.37
C ARG A 42 -11.56 13.52 -0.89
N ARG A 43 -11.29 14.81 -1.07
CA ARG A 43 -12.28 15.75 -1.63
C ARG A 43 -12.71 15.39 -3.05
N LEU A 44 -11.79 14.89 -3.87
CA LEU A 44 -12.09 14.43 -5.23
C LEU A 44 -12.91 13.13 -5.24
N GLY A 45 -12.72 12.25 -4.25
CA GLY A 45 -13.40 10.96 -4.17
C GLY A 45 -14.80 11.00 -3.55
N TYR A 46 -15.10 11.98 -2.69
CA TYR A 46 -16.44 12.12 -2.08
C TYR A 46 -17.38 12.91 -2.98
N LEU A 47 -18.52 12.29 -3.30
CA LEU A 47 -19.61 12.92 -4.05
C LEU A 47 -20.71 13.42 -3.10
N PRO A 48 -21.51 14.41 -3.50
CA PRO A 48 -22.47 15.07 -2.60
C PRO A 48 -23.58 14.18 -2.02
N CYS A 49 -23.87 13.04 -2.64
CA CYS A 49 -24.91 12.13 -2.17
C CYS A 49 -24.56 10.66 -2.45
N ALA A 50 -25.16 9.76 -1.66
CA ALA A 50 -24.90 8.32 -1.72
C ALA A 50 -25.21 7.70 -3.08
N HIS A 51 -26.28 8.14 -3.76
CA HIS A 51 -26.63 7.65 -5.09
C HIS A 51 -25.54 7.95 -6.13
N LEU A 52 -24.97 9.16 -6.12
CA LEU A 52 -23.86 9.51 -7.01
C LEU A 52 -22.60 8.72 -6.66
N GLN A 53 -22.31 8.53 -5.37
CA GLN A 53 -21.18 7.72 -4.91
C GLN A 53 -21.29 6.27 -5.40
N LEU A 54 -22.49 5.68 -5.32
CA LEU A 54 -22.76 4.33 -5.81
C LEU A 54 -22.63 4.25 -7.33
N SER A 55 -23.17 5.23 -8.07
CA SER A 55 -23.05 5.28 -9.53
C SER A 55 -21.59 5.35 -9.98
N ASP A 56 -20.75 6.12 -9.28
CA ASP A 56 -19.32 6.21 -9.57
C ASP A 56 -18.57 4.92 -9.26
N LEU A 57 -18.88 4.26 -8.13
CA LEU A 57 -18.35 2.94 -7.79
C LEU A 57 -18.71 1.88 -8.84
N LEU A 58 -19.97 1.87 -9.30
CA LEU A 58 -20.42 0.92 -10.33
C LEU A 58 -19.75 1.19 -11.67
N ARG A 59 -19.56 2.47 -12.05
CA ARG A 59 -18.79 2.84 -13.24
C ARG A 59 -17.35 2.35 -13.14
N PHE A 60 -16.71 2.53 -11.99
CA PHE A 60 -15.36 2.04 -11.75
C PHE A 60 -15.30 0.51 -11.85
N LYS A 61 -16.23 -0.22 -11.20
CA LYS A 61 -16.34 -1.68 -11.32
C LYS A 61 -16.45 -2.13 -12.78
N GLN A 62 -17.36 -1.54 -13.55
CA GLN A 62 -17.54 -1.85 -14.97
C GLN A 62 -16.25 -1.60 -15.76
N SER A 63 -15.54 -0.51 -15.48
CA SER A 63 -14.26 -0.23 -16.16
C SER A 63 -13.18 -1.28 -15.89
N LEU A 64 -13.26 -2.01 -14.77
CA LEU A 64 -12.32 -3.09 -14.44
C LEU A 64 -12.68 -4.40 -15.13
N GLU A 65 -13.95 -4.63 -15.50
CA GLU A 65 -14.41 -5.88 -16.11
C GLU A 65 -13.79 -6.12 -17.49
N ASP A 66 -13.52 -5.04 -18.23
CA ASP A 66 -12.90 -5.09 -19.56
C ASP A 66 -11.35 -5.08 -19.52
N MET A 67 -10.74 -5.00 -18.33
CA MET A 67 -9.29 -4.96 -18.17
C MET A 67 -8.68 -6.37 -18.07
N PRO A 68 -7.44 -6.56 -18.54
CA PRO A 68 -6.71 -7.80 -18.27
C PRO A 68 -6.47 -7.97 -16.76
N ILE A 69 -6.35 -9.22 -16.31
CA ILE A 69 -6.17 -9.58 -14.88
C ILE A 69 -5.02 -8.80 -14.22
N ALA A 70 -3.94 -8.56 -14.95
CA ALA A 70 -2.85 -7.69 -14.53
C ALA A 70 -2.27 -6.95 -15.73
N MET A 71 -1.94 -5.67 -15.53
CA MET A 71 -1.15 -4.87 -16.47
C MET A 71 0.24 -4.63 -15.89
N GLU A 72 1.25 -4.52 -16.76
CA GLU A 72 2.62 -4.12 -16.36
C GLU A 72 3.28 -5.04 -15.30
N THR A 73 3.06 -6.35 -15.41
CA THR A 73 3.54 -7.36 -14.43
C THR A 73 5.06 -7.32 -14.20
N ASP A 74 5.85 -6.99 -15.22
CA ASP A 74 7.31 -6.99 -15.15
C ASP A 74 7.87 -5.74 -14.45
N LYS A 75 7.21 -4.59 -14.60
CA LYS A 75 7.58 -3.35 -13.91
C LYS A 75 7.26 -3.44 -12.41
N ALA A 76 6.15 -4.06 -12.05
CA ALA A 76 5.79 -4.29 -10.66
C ALA A 76 6.83 -5.17 -9.93
N LYS A 77 7.36 -6.19 -10.62
CA LYS A 77 8.43 -7.06 -10.08
C LYS A 77 9.73 -6.28 -9.83
N SER A 78 10.22 -5.57 -10.85
CA SER A 78 11.50 -4.86 -10.78
C SER A 78 11.52 -3.70 -9.78
N GLN A 79 10.41 -2.97 -9.64
CA GLN A 79 10.34 -1.81 -8.75
C GLN A 79 10.15 -2.17 -7.26
N HIS A 80 9.62 -3.35 -6.93
CA HIS A 80 9.21 -3.68 -5.56
C HIS A 80 9.84 -4.94 -4.96
N TYR A 81 10.41 -5.85 -5.76
CA TYR A 81 10.88 -7.16 -5.26
C TYR A 81 12.35 -7.51 -5.62
N GLU A 82 13.10 -6.60 -6.26
CA GLU A 82 14.52 -6.83 -6.61
C GLU A 82 15.52 -6.39 -5.53
N LEU A 83 15.05 -5.89 -4.38
CA LEU A 83 15.94 -5.61 -3.25
C LEU A 83 16.38 -6.92 -2.57
N PRO A 84 17.65 -7.02 -2.11
CA PRO A 84 18.14 -8.22 -1.47
C PRO A 84 17.41 -8.49 -0.16
N THR A 85 17.16 -9.76 0.17
CA THR A 85 16.48 -10.15 1.42
C THR A 85 17.17 -9.62 2.68
N SER A 86 18.49 -9.39 2.64
CA SER A 86 19.23 -8.76 3.73
C SER A 86 18.73 -7.36 4.07
N PHE A 87 18.24 -6.59 3.09
CA PHE A 87 17.61 -5.29 3.35
C PHE A 87 16.32 -5.45 4.14
N PHE A 88 15.45 -6.39 3.74
CA PHE A 88 14.16 -6.60 4.40
C PHE A 88 14.30 -7.08 5.84
N LYS A 89 15.34 -7.88 6.15
CA LYS A 89 15.68 -8.26 7.53
C LYS A 89 16.03 -7.08 8.44
N LEU A 90 16.35 -5.90 7.89
CA LEU A 90 16.65 -4.70 8.66
C LEU A 90 15.43 -3.81 8.91
N VAL A 91 14.38 -3.95 8.10
CA VAL A 91 13.23 -3.03 8.09
C VAL A 91 11.89 -3.69 8.41
N LEU A 92 11.82 -5.02 8.37
CA LEU A 92 10.64 -5.81 8.73
C LEU A 92 10.90 -6.61 10.03
N GLY A 93 9.83 -7.16 10.61
CA GLY A 93 9.93 -8.06 11.76
C GLY A 93 10.49 -9.43 11.37
N GLU A 94 10.61 -10.31 12.37
CA GLU A 94 11.24 -11.63 12.21
C GLU A 94 10.57 -12.51 11.14
N ASN A 95 9.26 -12.37 10.93
CA ASN A 95 8.54 -13.16 9.93
C ASN A 95 8.62 -12.55 8.52
N LEU A 96 9.32 -11.42 8.35
CA LEU A 96 9.42 -10.68 7.09
C LEU A 96 8.04 -10.35 6.50
N LYS A 97 7.08 -9.98 7.36
CA LYS A 97 5.70 -9.69 6.92
C LYS A 97 5.64 -8.36 6.20
N TYR A 98 5.60 -8.40 4.87
CA TYR A 98 5.50 -7.19 4.04
C TYR A 98 4.05 -6.81 3.72
N SER A 99 3.23 -6.70 4.77
CA SER A 99 1.83 -6.26 4.73
C SER A 99 1.40 -5.75 6.12
N SER A 100 0.23 -5.12 6.25
CA SER A 100 -0.20 -4.52 7.53
C SER A 100 -0.15 -5.50 8.70
N CYS A 101 0.44 -5.08 9.83
CA CYS A 101 0.38 -5.79 11.11
C CYS A 101 -0.83 -5.34 11.95
N TYR A 102 -1.11 -6.03 13.05
CA TYR A 102 -2.21 -5.72 13.96
C TYR A 102 -1.68 -5.42 15.37
N PHE A 103 -1.66 -4.15 15.74
CA PHE A 103 -1.19 -3.71 17.06
C PHE A 103 -2.38 -3.71 18.03
N LEU A 104 -2.33 -4.60 19.04
CA LEU A 104 -3.38 -4.73 20.06
C LEU A 104 -3.38 -3.55 21.04
N ASP A 105 -2.18 -3.04 21.34
CA ASP A 105 -1.96 -1.93 22.25
C ASP A 105 -0.74 -1.08 21.82
N ASN A 106 -0.52 0.03 22.52
CA ASN A 106 0.58 0.96 22.22
C ASN A 106 1.97 0.43 22.64
N SER A 107 2.03 -0.66 23.39
CA SER A 107 3.28 -1.32 23.82
C SER A 107 3.63 -2.55 22.98
N SER A 108 2.75 -3.01 22.09
CA SER A 108 2.99 -4.15 21.20
C SER A 108 4.22 -3.89 20.33
N THR A 109 5.11 -4.87 20.27
CA THR A 109 6.26 -4.85 19.36
C THR A 109 5.80 -5.10 17.91
N LEU A 110 6.71 -4.95 16.95
CA LEU A 110 6.40 -5.27 15.55
C LEU A 110 6.14 -6.77 15.40
N GLU A 111 6.91 -7.59 16.10
CA GLU A 111 6.83 -9.04 16.13
C GLU A 111 5.49 -9.51 16.71
N ASP A 112 5.07 -8.93 17.84
CA ASP A 112 3.75 -9.21 18.43
C ASP A 112 2.63 -8.88 17.44
N ALA A 113 2.77 -7.76 16.73
CA ALA A 113 1.76 -7.30 15.77
C ALA A 113 1.72 -8.14 14.49
N GLU A 114 2.83 -8.77 14.09
CA GLU A 114 2.85 -9.76 13.00
C GLU A 114 2.05 -11.00 13.39
N ILE A 115 2.33 -11.57 14.55
CA ILE A 115 1.67 -12.77 15.07
C ILE A 115 0.17 -12.54 15.26
N ALA A 116 -0.21 -11.43 15.90
CA ALA A 116 -1.61 -11.08 16.12
C ALA A 116 -2.38 -10.93 14.79
N MET A 117 -1.72 -10.45 13.72
CA MET A 117 -2.35 -10.39 12.40
C MET A 117 -2.50 -11.77 11.77
N PHE A 118 -1.55 -12.70 11.96
CA PHE A 118 -1.70 -14.07 11.46
C PHE A 118 -2.83 -14.82 12.15
N GLU A 119 -2.98 -14.66 13.46
CA GLU A 119 -4.13 -15.22 14.20
C GLU A 119 -5.45 -14.69 13.64
N GLN A 120 -5.53 -13.39 13.33
CA GLN A 120 -6.69 -12.79 12.69
C GLN A 120 -6.97 -13.37 11.29
N TYR A 121 -5.95 -13.74 10.52
CA TYR A 121 -6.14 -14.44 9.25
C TYR A 121 -6.70 -15.84 9.47
N CYS A 122 -6.13 -16.61 10.39
CA CYS A 122 -6.60 -17.96 10.72
C CYS A 122 -8.05 -17.95 11.22
N GLU A 123 -8.40 -17.02 12.11
CA GLU A 123 -9.76 -16.87 12.65
C GLU A 123 -10.76 -16.52 11.54
N LYS A 124 -10.46 -15.51 10.72
CA LYS A 124 -11.38 -15.03 9.66
C LYS A 124 -11.52 -15.99 8.50
N ALA A 125 -10.43 -16.67 8.15
CA ALA A 125 -10.45 -17.73 7.13
C ALA A 125 -10.94 -19.08 7.70
N GLN A 126 -11.22 -19.17 9.01
CA GLN A 126 -11.68 -20.36 9.70
C GLN A 126 -10.77 -21.57 9.46
N LEU A 127 -9.45 -21.33 9.52
CA LEU A 127 -8.46 -22.36 9.30
C LEU A 127 -8.52 -23.41 10.41
N LYS A 128 -8.34 -24.67 10.01
CA LYS A 128 -8.36 -25.82 10.90
C LYS A 128 -7.27 -26.81 10.50
N ASP A 129 -6.79 -27.54 11.49
CA ASP A 129 -5.83 -28.61 11.27
C ASP A 129 -6.35 -29.63 10.24
N GLY A 130 -5.43 -30.19 9.45
CA GLY A 130 -5.70 -31.12 8.35
C GLY A 130 -6.15 -30.48 7.04
N GLN A 131 -6.25 -29.14 6.95
CA GLN A 131 -6.57 -28.45 5.69
C GLN A 131 -5.36 -28.33 4.76
N THR A 132 -5.61 -28.30 3.46
CA THR A 132 -4.62 -27.89 2.46
C THR A 132 -4.82 -26.41 2.14
N ILE A 133 -3.77 -25.60 2.30
CA ILE A 133 -3.83 -24.15 2.19
C ILE A 133 -3.00 -23.69 0.99
N LEU A 134 -3.51 -22.69 0.25
CA LEU A 134 -2.78 -21.98 -0.80
C LEU A 134 -2.67 -20.49 -0.44
N ASP A 135 -1.45 -20.01 -0.26
CA ASP A 135 -1.14 -18.59 -0.06
C ASP A 135 -0.69 -17.94 -1.38
N ILE A 136 -1.53 -17.08 -1.94
CA ILE A 136 -1.28 -16.41 -3.22
C ILE A 136 -0.55 -15.10 -2.97
N GLY A 137 0.70 -15.01 -3.42
CA GLY A 137 1.54 -13.83 -3.16
C GLY A 137 2.19 -13.87 -1.79
N CYS A 138 2.65 -15.04 -1.36
CA CYS A 138 3.17 -15.34 -0.03
C CYS A 138 4.42 -14.55 0.42
N GLY A 139 5.03 -13.76 -0.47
CA GLY A 139 6.25 -13.00 -0.18
C GLY A 139 7.39 -13.93 0.24
N TRP A 140 7.81 -13.83 1.50
CA TRP A 140 8.84 -14.69 2.11
C TRP A 140 8.27 -15.96 2.77
N GLY A 141 6.98 -16.25 2.59
CA GLY A 141 6.27 -17.28 3.35
C GLY A 141 6.04 -16.83 4.79
N SER A 142 5.71 -15.54 4.98
CA SER A 142 5.62 -14.92 6.30
C SER A 142 4.47 -15.48 7.14
N LEU A 143 3.40 -15.98 6.50
CA LEU A 143 2.33 -16.66 7.22
C LEU A 143 2.84 -18.04 7.62
N PRO A 144 3.11 -18.30 8.92
CA PRO A 144 3.53 -19.62 9.33
C PRO A 144 2.42 -20.63 9.05
N CYS A 145 2.79 -21.84 8.63
CA CYS A 145 1.88 -22.97 8.69
C CYS A 145 1.60 -23.25 10.18
N ILE A 146 0.47 -22.74 10.69
CA ILE A 146 -0.04 -23.06 12.03
C ILE A 146 -0.96 -24.28 11.91
#